data_AF-A0A1H6CSX4-F1
#
_entry.id   AF-A0A1H6CSX4-F1
#
_cell.length_a   1.000
_cell.length_b   1.000
_cell.length_c   1.000
_cell.angle_alpha   90.00
_cell.angle_beta   90.00
_cell.angle_gamma   90.00
#
_symmetry.space_group_name_H-M   'P 1'
#
loop_
_entity.id
_entity.type
_entity.pdbx_description
1 polymer ?
#
loop_
_entity_poly.entity_id
_entity_poly.type
_entity_poly.pdbx_seq_one_letter_code
_entity_poly.pdbx_strand_id
1 'polypeptide(L)'
;MDFKPTYKGGGGMKILKYLFLSLNSLLSFYAGLWAYEKVLWLVWEQTISEGDLRAVQYWAGIAYLIILVPSYFLICSYVASKIKSGIMRLLLYPIGCALVFALPTLFIFAAFGGGNLFSAEAFLFYVFFISSGVVFGLGYALSMFLSLGKF
;
A
#
# COMPACT_ATOMS: atom_id res chain seq x y z
N MET A 1 -17.31 -34.34 33.19
CA MET A 1 -17.31 -32.86 33.17
C MET A 1 -16.12 -32.43 32.34
N ASP A 2 -16.38 -31.93 31.14
CA ASP A 2 -15.36 -31.66 30.12
C ASP A 2 -14.95 -30.18 30.23
N PHE A 3 -13.72 -29.92 30.66
CA PHE A 3 -13.21 -28.58 30.96
C PHE A 3 -12.76 -27.93 29.65
N LYS A 4 -13.66 -27.22 28.95
CA LYS A 4 -13.26 -26.39 27.81
C LYS A 4 -12.49 -25.17 28.32
N PRO A 5 -11.22 -24.97 27.95
CA PRO A 5 -10.54 -23.73 28.27
C PRO A 5 -11.12 -22.62 27.38
N THR A 6 -11.96 -21.77 27.98
CA THR A 6 -12.34 -20.48 27.39
C THR A 6 -11.12 -19.57 27.38
N TYR A 7 -10.33 -19.61 26.31
CA TYR A 7 -9.32 -18.59 26.04
C TYR A 7 -10.03 -17.25 25.76
N LYS A 8 -10.14 -16.40 26.80
CA LYS A 8 -10.37 -14.96 26.65
C LYS A 8 -9.08 -14.31 26.10
N GLY A 9 -8.72 -14.62 24.85
CA GLY A 9 -7.46 -14.19 24.21
C GLY A 9 -7.63 -13.22 23.03
N GLY A 10 -8.79 -12.55 22.89
CA GLY A 10 -9.16 -11.88 21.64
C GLY A 10 -8.71 -10.41 21.46
N GLY A 11 -8.35 -9.71 22.54
CA GLY A 11 -8.08 -8.26 22.51
C GLY A 11 -6.64 -7.92 22.08
N GLY A 12 -5.64 -8.50 22.72
CA GLY A 12 -4.23 -8.20 22.47
C GLY A 12 -3.78 -8.55 21.05
N MET A 13 -4.27 -9.67 20.51
CA MET A 13 -3.95 -10.11 19.14
C MET A 13 -4.49 -9.13 18.07
N LYS A 14 -5.67 -8.53 18.33
CA LYS A 14 -6.24 -7.51 17.44
C LYS A 14 -5.41 -6.23 17.45
N ILE A 15 -4.98 -5.76 18.62
CA ILE A 15 -4.15 -4.57 18.77
C ILE A 15 -2.82 -4.77 18.02
N LEU A 16 -2.16 -5.91 18.22
CA LEU A 16 -0.91 -6.23 17.52
C LEU A 16 -1.09 -6.25 16.01
N LYS A 17 -2.21 -6.81 15.52
CA LYS A 17 -2.55 -6.79 14.09
C LYS A 17 -2.68 -5.38 13.54
N TYR A 18 -3.44 -4.51 14.22
CA TYR A 18 -3.61 -3.12 13.76
C TYR A 18 -2.31 -2.34 13.80
N LEU A 19 -1.50 -2.51 14.85
CA LEU A 19 -0.16 -1.91 14.91
C LEU A 19 0.72 -2.38 13.74
N PHE A 20 0.73 -3.69 13.47
CA PHE A 20 1.48 -4.25 12.35
C PHE A 20 1.00 -3.67 11.00
N LEU A 21 -0.31 -3.58 10.77
CA LEU A 21 -0.87 -3.04 9.53
C LEU A 21 -0.61 -1.53 9.38
N SER A 22 -0.63 -0.77 10.48
CA SER A 22 -0.26 0.65 10.48
C SER A 22 1.21 0.83 10.14
N LEU A 23 2.11 0.03 10.75
CA LEU A 23 3.54 0.05 10.43
C LEU A 23 3.79 -0.37 8.98
N ASN A 24 3.08 -1.39 8.49
CA ASN A 24 3.15 -1.81 7.09
C ASN A 24 2.69 -0.72 6.13
N SER A 25 1.64 0.03 6.50
CA SER A 25 1.16 1.18 5.70
C SER A 25 2.22 2.27 5.60
N LEU A 26 2.91 2.59 6.70
CA LEU A 26 4.01 3.56 6.71
C LEU A 26 5.19 3.05 5.88
N LEU A 27 5.59 1.79 6.06
CA LEU A 27 6.69 1.17 5.31
C LEU A 27 6.42 1.17 3.81
N SER A 28 5.18 0.85 3.42
CA SER A 28 4.72 0.88 2.04
C SER A 28 4.84 2.27 1.42
N PHE A 29 4.42 3.33 2.13
CA PHE A 29 4.58 4.71 1.67
C PHE A 29 6.06 5.06 1.42
N TYR A 30 6.94 4.72 2.35
CA TYR A 30 8.38 4.98 2.20
C TYR A 30 9.02 4.14 1.09
N ALA A 31 8.54 2.92 0.84
CA ALA A 31 8.96 2.13 -0.32
C ALA A 31 8.54 2.79 -1.64
N GLY A 32 7.35 3.40 -1.68
CA GLY A 32 6.90 4.29 -2.74
C GLY A 32 7.88 5.41 -3.02
N LEU A 33 8.17 6.19 -1.98
CA LEU A 33 9.06 7.35 -2.06
C LEU A 33 10.46 6.96 -2.49
N TRP A 34 11.01 5.90 -1.92
CA TRP A 34 12.32 5.39 -2.31
C TRP A 34 12.35 4.95 -3.77
N ALA A 35 11.32 4.25 -4.25
CA ALA A 35 11.24 3.85 -5.65
C ALA A 35 11.14 5.06 -6.60
N TYR A 36 10.39 6.09 -6.22
CA TYR A 36 10.31 7.35 -6.95
C TYR A 36 11.70 7.97 -7.14
N GLU A 37 12.44 8.17 -6.04
CA GLU A 37 13.77 8.78 -6.08
C GLU A 37 14.77 7.93 -6.87
N LYS A 38 14.73 6.60 -6.70
CA LYS A 38 15.62 5.70 -7.43
C LYS A 38 15.34 5.68 -8.93
N VAL A 39 14.07 5.69 -9.34
CA VAL A 39 13.74 5.72 -10.77
C VAL A 39 14.06 7.08 -11.37
N LEU A 40 13.84 8.18 -10.65
CA LEU A 40 14.26 9.52 -11.10
C LEU A 40 15.77 9.54 -11.39
N TRP A 41 16.57 9.01 -10.48
CA TRP A 41 18.01 8.92 -10.65
C TRP A 41 18.42 7.94 -11.77
N LEU A 42 17.79 6.76 -11.86
CA LEU A 42 18.17 5.73 -12.83
C LEU A 42 17.79 6.06 -14.28
N VAL A 43 16.65 6.70 -14.48
CA VAL A 43 16.10 6.93 -15.83
C VAL A 43 16.44 8.34 -16.34
N TRP A 44 16.48 9.32 -15.46
CA TRP A 44 16.71 10.72 -15.81
C TRP A 44 18.02 11.31 -15.28
N GLU A 45 18.80 10.56 -14.50
CA GLU A 45 20.06 11.04 -13.87
C GLU A 45 19.88 12.31 -13.03
N GLN A 46 18.66 12.52 -12.53
CA GLN A 46 18.28 13.70 -11.77
C GLN A 46 18.15 13.38 -10.28
N THR A 47 18.51 14.35 -9.45
CA THR A 47 18.19 14.38 -8.03
C THR A 47 17.05 15.35 -7.80
N ILE A 48 16.10 14.95 -6.97
CA ILE A 48 14.97 15.82 -6.61
C ILE A 48 15.44 16.95 -5.68
N SER A 49 14.97 18.16 -5.91
CA SER A 49 15.21 19.28 -5.01
C SER A 49 14.44 19.08 -3.70
N GLU A 50 14.90 19.66 -2.58
CA GLU A 50 14.19 19.51 -1.30
C GLU A 50 12.75 20.06 -1.35
N GLY A 51 12.51 21.13 -2.11
CA GLY A 51 11.18 21.72 -2.28
C GLY A 51 10.23 20.79 -3.01
N ASP A 52 10.70 20.20 -4.11
CA ASP A 52 9.90 19.27 -4.92
C ASP A 52 9.65 17.97 -4.16
N LEU A 53 10.65 17.48 -3.40
CA LEU A 53 10.50 16.30 -2.57
C LEU A 53 9.39 16.48 -1.53
N ARG A 54 9.34 17.65 -0.86
CA ARG A 54 8.27 17.96 0.10
C ARG A 54 6.91 18.03 -0.58
N ALA A 55 6.83 18.60 -1.78
CA ALA A 55 5.59 18.64 -2.55
C ALA A 55 5.11 17.23 -2.93
N VAL A 56 6.01 16.38 -3.44
CA VAL A 56 5.72 14.97 -3.75
C VAL A 56 5.25 14.23 -2.50
N GLN A 57 5.97 14.34 -1.39
CA GLN A 57 5.59 13.71 -0.11
C GLN A 57 4.21 14.17 0.37
N TYR A 58 3.91 15.46 0.28
CA TYR A 58 2.64 16.02 0.71
C TYR A 58 1.47 15.52 -0.16
N TRP A 59 1.56 15.67 -1.48
CA TRP A 59 0.49 15.30 -2.40
C TRP A 59 0.33 13.79 -2.54
N ALA A 60 1.43 13.05 -2.66
CA ALA A 60 1.40 11.59 -2.61
C ALA A 60 0.90 11.10 -1.27
N GLY A 61 1.24 11.75 -0.15
CA GLY A 61 0.76 11.41 1.19
C GLY A 61 -0.76 11.53 1.31
N ILE A 62 -1.32 12.64 0.85
CA ILE A 62 -2.77 12.86 0.83
C ILE A 62 -3.46 11.81 -0.04
N ALA A 63 -2.99 11.63 -1.27
CA ALA A 63 -3.56 10.64 -2.20
C ALA A 63 -3.45 9.21 -1.65
N TYR A 64 -2.31 8.88 -1.02
CA TYR A 64 -2.07 7.59 -0.41
C TYR A 64 -3.03 7.31 0.74
N LEU A 65 -3.19 8.26 1.68
CA LEU A 65 -4.04 8.07 2.85
C LEU A 65 -5.53 8.04 2.50
N ILE A 66 -5.98 8.92 1.59
CA ILE A 66 -7.40 9.06 1.26
C ILE A 66 -7.86 8.00 0.25
N ILE A 67 -6.99 7.61 -0.70
CA ILE A 67 -7.37 6.74 -1.80
C ILE A 67 -6.79 5.35 -1.62
N LEU A 68 -5.45 5.23 -1.51
CA LEU A 68 -4.80 3.93 -1.55
C LEU A 68 -5.02 3.11 -0.30
N VAL A 69 -4.86 3.67 0.90
CA VAL A 69 -5.03 2.89 2.14
C VAL A 69 -6.43 2.26 2.21
N PRO A 70 -7.55 2.99 2.01
CA PRO A 70 -8.87 2.37 1.93
C PRO A 70 -8.98 1.34 0.81
N SER A 71 -8.46 1.64 -0.39
CA SER A 71 -8.51 0.73 -1.53
C SER A 71 -7.76 -0.58 -1.27
N TYR A 72 -6.58 -0.52 -0.64
CA TYR A 72 -5.79 -1.69 -0.27
C TYR A 72 -6.55 -2.58 0.70
N PHE A 73 -7.16 -2.00 1.74
CA PHE A 73 -7.98 -2.76 2.68
C PHE A 73 -9.20 -3.39 2.00
N LEU A 74 -9.85 -2.69 1.09
CA LEU A 74 -10.99 -3.22 0.32
C LEU A 74 -10.57 -4.39 -0.57
N ILE A 75 -9.46 -4.26 -1.31
CA ILE A 75 -8.94 -5.31 -2.19
C ILE A 75 -8.53 -6.54 -1.37
N CYS A 76 -7.75 -6.34 -0.32
CA CYS A 76 -7.29 -7.42 0.54
C CYS A 76 -8.47 -8.15 1.21
N SER A 77 -9.47 -7.41 1.69
CA SER A 77 -10.71 -7.98 2.24
C SER A 77 -11.51 -8.74 1.18
N TYR A 78 -11.64 -8.19 -0.01
CA TYR A 78 -12.33 -8.83 -1.13
C TYR A 78 -11.66 -10.15 -1.53
N VAL A 79 -10.35 -10.14 -1.76
CA VAL A 79 -9.56 -11.33 -2.08
C VAL A 79 -9.67 -12.37 -0.97
N ALA A 80 -9.58 -11.96 0.30
CA ALA A 80 -9.73 -12.86 1.44
C ALA A 80 -11.13 -13.50 1.53
N SER A 81 -12.18 -12.81 1.07
CA SER A 81 -13.55 -13.33 1.07
C SER A 81 -13.84 -14.29 -0.10
N LYS A 82 -13.25 -14.05 -1.27
CA LYS A 82 -13.57 -14.80 -2.50
C LYS A 82 -12.64 -15.96 -2.79
N ILE A 83 -11.35 -15.83 -2.48
CA ILE A 83 -10.33 -16.80 -2.90
C ILE A 83 -10.01 -17.71 -1.73
N LYS A 84 -10.16 -19.04 -1.87
CA LYS A 84 -9.85 -19.98 -0.77
C LYS A 84 -8.38 -20.41 -0.72
N SER A 85 -7.69 -20.43 -1.87
CA SER A 85 -6.30 -20.85 -1.96
C SER A 85 -5.34 -19.82 -1.34
N GLY A 86 -4.53 -20.25 -0.39
CA GLY A 86 -3.55 -19.38 0.30
C GLY A 86 -2.47 -18.84 -0.63
N ILE A 87 -1.98 -19.65 -1.57
CA ILE A 87 -0.98 -19.24 -2.57
C ILE A 87 -1.56 -18.16 -3.49
N MET A 88 -2.81 -18.33 -3.93
CA MET A 88 -3.46 -17.32 -4.77
C MET A 88 -3.67 -16.00 -4.02
N ARG A 89 -3.99 -16.04 -2.72
CA ARG A 89 -4.07 -14.82 -1.90
C ARG A 89 -2.72 -14.10 -1.81
N LEU A 90 -1.63 -14.85 -1.59
CA LEU A 90 -0.27 -14.30 -1.52
C LEU A 90 0.12 -13.55 -2.80
N LEU A 91 -0.31 -14.03 -3.97
CA LEU A 91 -0.07 -13.35 -5.24
C LEU A 91 -1.05 -12.19 -5.50
N LEU A 92 -2.33 -12.38 -5.20
CA LEU A 92 -3.37 -11.41 -5.53
C LEU A 92 -3.37 -10.18 -4.63
N TYR A 93 -2.90 -10.26 -3.38
CA TYR A 93 -2.79 -9.07 -2.53
C TYR A 93 -1.82 -8.01 -3.11
N PRO A 94 -0.53 -8.31 -3.38
CA PRO A 94 0.39 -7.32 -3.95
C PRO A 94 -0.02 -6.89 -5.36
N ILE A 95 -0.48 -7.81 -6.21
CA ILE A 95 -0.92 -7.47 -7.57
C ILE A 95 -2.13 -6.54 -7.51
N GLY A 96 -3.15 -6.90 -6.73
CA GLY A 96 -4.37 -6.11 -6.61
C GLY A 96 -4.10 -4.72 -6.04
N CYS A 97 -3.25 -4.61 -5.02
CA CYS A 97 -2.86 -3.31 -4.46
C CYS A 97 -2.05 -2.49 -5.47
N ALA A 98 -1.10 -3.10 -6.19
CA ALA A 98 -0.31 -2.40 -7.19
C ALA A 98 -1.15 -1.80 -8.32
N LEU A 99 -2.20 -2.51 -8.78
CA LEU A 99 -3.03 -2.09 -9.91
C LEU A 99 -3.87 -0.83 -9.66
N VAL A 100 -4.00 -0.38 -8.42
CA VAL A 100 -4.78 0.83 -8.08
C VAL A 100 -4.00 2.12 -8.33
N PHE A 101 -2.73 2.03 -8.70
CA PHE A 101 -1.82 3.17 -8.90
C PHE A 101 -2.38 4.31 -9.74
N ALA A 102 -3.24 4.00 -10.73
CA ALA A 102 -3.80 5.02 -11.62
C ALA A 102 -4.71 6.01 -10.90
N LEU A 103 -5.49 5.58 -9.90
CA LEU A 103 -6.43 6.44 -9.18
C LEU A 103 -5.77 7.59 -8.40
N PRO A 104 -4.77 7.35 -7.53
CA PRO A 104 -4.11 8.44 -6.82
C PRO A 104 -3.30 9.34 -7.77
N THR A 105 -2.71 8.82 -8.86
CA THR A 105 -2.04 9.68 -9.84
C THR A 105 -3.03 10.60 -10.56
N LEU A 106 -4.18 10.08 -10.98
CA LEU A 106 -5.25 10.88 -11.57
C LEU A 106 -5.71 11.99 -10.62
N PHE A 107 -5.88 11.65 -9.34
CA PHE A 107 -6.26 12.62 -8.30
C PHE A 107 -5.24 13.76 -8.18
N ILE A 108 -3.95 13.44 -8.12
CA ILE A 108 -2.89 14.45 -8.03
C ILE A 108 -2.91 15.34 -9.27
N PHE A 109 -2.91 14.75 -10.47
CA PHE A 109 -2.90 15.53 -11.71
C PHE A 109 -4.15 16.40 -11.88
N ALA A 110 -5.31 15.93 -11.44
CA ALA A 110 -6.53 16.73 -11.42
C ALA A 110 -6.43 17.92 -10.45
N ALA A 111 -5.81 17.74 -9.28
CA ALA A 111 -5.63 18.81 -8.30
C ALA A 111 -4.73 19.96 -8.80
N PHE A 112 -3.82 19.67 -9.72
CA PHE A 112 -2.93 20.67 -10.36
C PHE A 112 -3.50 21.29 -11.64
N GLY A 113 -4.80 21.12 -11.92
CA GLY A 113 -5.45 21.71 -13.10
C GLY A 113 -5.38 20.85 -14.37
N GLY A 114 -5.01 19.58 -14.24
CA GLY A 114 -4.81 18.65 -15.33
C GLY A 114 -3.36 18.59 -15.81
N GLY A 115 -2.96 17.44 -16.33
CA GLY A 115 -1.61 17.23 -16.87
C GLY A 115 -1.55 15.98 -17.73
N ASN A 116 -0.42 15.78 -18.41
CA ASN A 116 -0.24 14.61 -19.27
C ASN A 116 0.04 13.36 -18.42
N LEU A 117 -0.88 12.40 -18.41
CA LEU A 117 -0.73 11.11 -17.72
C LEU A 117 0.36 10.22 -18.31
N PHE A 118 0.88 10.56 -19.49
CA PHE A 118 2.03 9.91 -20.11
C PHE A 118 3.33 10.72 -19.94
N SER A 119 3.35 11.69 -19.03
CA SER A 119 4.57 12.44 -18.70
C SER A 119 5.54 11.60 -17.86
N ALA A 120 6.80 12.05 -17.82
CA ALA A 120 7.80 11.50 -16.91
C ALA A 120 7.36 11.58 -15.44
N GLU A 121 6.71 12.68 -15.05
CA GLU A 121 6.20 12.88 -13.69
C GLU A 121 5.08 11.88 -13.35
N ALA A 122 4.13 11.65 -14.28
CA ALA A 122 3.08 10.65 -14.09
C ALA A 122 3.68 9.26 -13.91
N PHE A 123 4.71 8.92 -14.70
CA PHE A 123 5.44 7.67 -14.58
C PHE A 123 6.10 7.50 -13.19
N LEU A 124 6.72 8.55 -12.65
CA LEU A 124 7.30 8.50 -11.31
C LEU A 124 6.23 8.26 -10.23
N PHE A 125 5.05 8.90 -10.35
CA PHE A 125 3.92 8.60 -9.47
C PHE A 125 3.38 7.17 -9.65
N TYR A 126 3.35 6.64 -10.87
CA TYR A 126 2.98 5.24 -11.10
C TYR A 126 3.93 4.30 -10.37
N VAL A 127 5.23 4.51 -10.51
CA VAL A 127 6.25 3.72 -9.80
C VAL A 127 6.06 3.82 -8.30
N PHE A 128 5.86 5.03 -7.77
CA PHE A 128 5.62 5.26 -6.35
C PHE A 128 4.43 4.41 -5.84
N PHE A 129 3.29 4.49 -6.52
CA PHE A 129 2.08 3.84 -6.03
C PHE A 129 2.09 2.32 -6.29
N ILE A 130 2.70 1.86 -7.39
CA ILE A 130 2.90 0.43 -7.66
C ILE A 130 3.79 -0.19 -6.57
N SER A 131 4.96 0.38 -6.29
CA SER A 131 5.88 -0.18 -5.29
C SER A 131 5.27 -0.16 -3.90
N SER A 132 4.55 0.91 -3.55
CA SER A 132 3.76 0.98 -2.32
C SER A 132 2.75 -0.18 -2.26
N GLY A 133 1.96 -0.37 -3.32
CA GLY A 133 0.95 -1.44 -3.38
C GLY A 133 1.54 -2.83 -3.23
N VAL A 134 2.67 -3.11 -3.88
CA VAL A 134 3.39 -4.37 -3.72
C VAL A 134 3.82 -4.60 -2.27
N VAL A 135 4.47 -3.60 -1.65
CA VAL A 135 4.95 -3.72 -0.27
C VAL A 135 3.78 -3.89 0.71
N PHE A 136 2.71 -3.09 0.56
CA PHE A 136 1.53 -3.22 1.39
C PHE A 136 0.91 -4.61 1.28
N GLY A 137 0.69 -5.09 0.06
CA GLY A 137 0.06 -6.39 -0.20
C GLY A 137 0.88 -7.57 0.32
N LEU A 138 2.20 -7.51 0.20
CA LEU A 138 3.11 -8.50 0.80
C LEU A 138 3.05 -8.49 2.33
N GLY A 139 3.09 -7.30 2.94
CA GLY A 139 2.95 -7.18 4.39
C GLY A 139 1.57 -7.66 4.89
N TYR A 140 0.51 -7.39 4.14
CA TYR A 140 -0.81 -7.93 4.45
C TYR A 140 -0.83 -9.46 4.36
N ALA A 141 -0.20 -10.05 3.33
CA ALA A 141 -0.03 -11.49 3.21
C ALA A 141 0.71 -12.07 4.43
N LEU A 142 1.81 -11.43 4.84
CA LEU A 142 2.59 -11.82 6.00
C LEU A 142 1.76 -11.80 7.29
N SER A 143 0.92 -10.78 7.47
CA SER A 143 0.02 -10.69 8.63
C SER A 143 -0.96 -11.87 8.71
N MET A 144 -1.36 -12.41 7.57
CA MET A 144 -2.23 -13.59 7.48
C MET A 144 -1.47 -14.87 7.84
N PHE A 145 -0.23 -15.03 7.37
CA PHE A 145 0.62 -16.18 7.70
C PHE A 145 0.99 -16.24 9.19
N LEU A 146 1.31 -15.08 9.78
CA LEU A 146 1.59 -14.95 11.21
C LEU A 146 0.36 -15.20 12.09
N SER A 147 -0.79 -15.57 11.51
CA SER A 147 -2.02 -15.92 12.22
C SER A 147 -2.48 -14.83 13.19
N LEU A 148 -2.29 -13.55 12.82
CA LEU A 148 -2.78 -12.38 13.58
C LEU A 148 -4.33 -12.28 13.59
N GLY A 149 -5.05 -13.38 13.37
CA GLY A 149 -6.50 -13.50 13.40
C GLY A 149 -7.15 -13.38 12.02
N LYS A 150 -7.98 -14.38 11.67
CA LYS A 150 -8.92 -14.31 10.54
C LYS A 150 -9.95 -13.19 10.80
N PHE A 151 -10.35 -12.49 9.75
CA PHE A 151 -11.53 -11.61 9.78
C PHE A 151 -12.80 -12.46 9.81
#